data_AF-A0A117SWQ1-F1
#
_entry.id   AF-A0A117SWQ1-F1
#
_cell.length_a   1.000
_cell.length_b   1.000
_cell.length_c   1.000
_cell.angle_alpha   90.00
_cell.angle_beta   90.00
_cell.angle_gamma   90.00
#
_symmetry.space_group_name_H-M   'P 1'
#
loop_
_entity.id
_entity.type
_entity.pdbx_description
1 polymer ?
#
loop_
_entity_poly.entity_id
_entity_poly.type
_entity_poly.pdbx_seq_one_letter_code
_entity_poly.pdbx_strand_id
1 'polypeptide(L)'
;YNSILSKMDRNEAFRQMVESAMDQRDSTSRESRANLEREVKSLINFYVGNMKKVGDTVNRVRMLFGESVGHEIADILLSTDIDPYRLRLISMLNSLIRLIVDAKYVVDTVSDVDAERVGVVGGVKRMTKASELRDMMPSERLLMKFAKPVFAYKLAMGNVLVRERKAVRKPKIYMLIDKSGSMFYTVNVNIFEVGAISKITWATALAVILAMKGGNLAVRFFDQQVYPILTNKKDIVRMLLSLIPLGGTDITNAVRAAIQDAADKASLRNYKLVIITDGEDDNVDPSVFNKAKTVFRSVKAILVGGENSVIENSTDTIKIQELSSESLTHVIKKI
;
A
#
# COMPACT_ATOMS: atom_id res chain seq x y z
N TYR A 1 10.10 -25.39 -18.52
CA TYR A 1 10.28 -25.43 -19.98
C TYR A 1 9.34 -26.42 -20.70
N ASN A 2 8.92 -27.54 -20.11
CA ASN A 2 8.03 -28.52 -20.77
C ASN A 2 6.53 -28.15 -20.89
N SER A 3 6.06 -27.02 -20.32
CA SER A 3 4.63 -26.65 -20.36
C SER A 3 4.28 -25.55 -21.37
N ILE A 4 5.29 -24.85 -21.92
CA ILE A 4 5.10 -23.77 -22.90
C ILE A 4 5.12 -24.35 -24.32
N LEU A 5 6.03 -25.28 -24.60
CA LEU A 5 6.07 -26.05 -25.86
C LEU A 5 4.75 -26.78 -26.12
N SER A 6 4.19 -27.46 -25.10
CA SER A 6 2.88 -28.12 -25.18
C SER A 6 1.70 -27.18 -25.52
N LYS A 7 1.81 -25.86 -25.29
CA LYS A 7 0.74 -24.88 -25.58
C LYS A 7 0.89 -24.25 -26.96
N MET A 8 2.13 -24.05 -27.42
CA MET A 8 2.41 -23.59 -28.79
C MET A 8 2.07 -24.70 -29.79
N ASP A 9 2.43 -25.95 -29.48
CA ASP A 9 2.07 -27.13 -30.30
C ASP A 9 0.54 -27.31 -30.39
N ARG A 10 -0.21 -26.99 -29.31
CA ARG A 10 -1.68 -27.03 -29.32
C ARG A 10 -2.32 -25.91 -30.14
N ASN A 11 -1.74 -24.71 -30.14
CA ASN A 11 -2.24 -23.60 -30.94
C ASN A 11 -1.91 -23.76 -32.43
N GLU A 12 -0.77 -24.33 -32.78
CA GLU A 12 -0.43 -24.69 -34.16
C GLU A 12 -1.24 -25.88 -34.66
N ALA A 13 -1.44 -26.92 -33.84
CA ALA A 13 -2.33 -28.02 -34.16
C ALA A 13 -3.78 -27.55 -34.36
N PHE A 14 -4.26 -26.60 -33.54
CA PHE A 14 -5.60 -26.01 -33.70
C PHE A 14 -5.71 -25.22 -35.00
N ARG A 15 -4.69 -24.43 -35.36
CA ARG A 15 -4.68 -23.70 -36.64
C ARG A 15 -4.71 -24.67 -37.83
N GLN A 16 -3.86 -25.69 -37.84
CA GLN A 16 -3.85 -26.71 -38.90
C GLN A 16 -5.15 -27.52 -38.97
N MET A 17 -5.81 -27.75 -37.82
CA MET A 17 -7.09 -28.46 -37.76
C MET A 17 -8.26 -27.59 -38.26
N VAL A 18 -8.23 -26.29 -37.99
CA VAL A 18 -9.21 -25.33 -38.53
C VAL A 18 -9.01 -25.15 -40.03
N GLU A 19 -7.77 -25.05 -40.50
CA GLU A 19 -7.43 -24.95 -41.93
C GLU A 19 -7.87 -26.20 -42.71
N SER A 20 -7.58 -27.39 -42.17
CA SER A 20 -8.01 -28.67 -42.78
C SER A 20 -9.53 -28.92 -42.70
N ALA A 21 -10.22 -28.37 -41.69
CA ALA A 21 -11.67 -28.43 -41.59
C ALA A 21 -12.39 -27.44 -42.54
N MET A 22 -11.70 -26.38 -42.98
CA MET A 22 -12.23 -25.47 -44.01
C MET A 22 -12.07 -26.04 -45.42
N ASP A 23 -11.04 -26.87 -45.67
CA ASP A 23 -10.80 -27.52 -46.95
C ASP A 23 -11.62 -28.80 -47.20
N GLN A 24 -12.04 -29.52 -46.14
CA GLN A 24 -12.85 -30.74 -46.29
C GLN A 24 -14.36 -30.45 -46.32
N ARG A 25 -14.82 -29.91 -47.46
CA ARG A 25 -16.21 -30.06 -47.89
C ARG A 25 -16.41 -31.50 -48.38
N ASP A 26 -16.57 -32.45 -47.45
CA ASP A 26 -17.57 -33.53 -47.53
C ASP A 26 -17.31 -34.69 -46.55
N SER A 27 -18.37 -35.06 -45.83
CA SER A 27 -18.65 -36.40 -45.26
C SER A 27 -17.96 -36.91 -43.97
N THR A 28 -17.26 -36.11 -43.17
CA THR A 28 -16.79 -36.50 -41.80
C THR A 28 -17.19 -35.51 -40.70
N SER A 29 -18.36 -34.89 -40.86
CA SER A 29 -18.65 -33.55 -40.33
C SER A 29 -19.52 -33.46 -39.08
N ARG A 30 -19.84 -34.55 -38.36
CA ARG A 30 -20.65 -34.47 -37.12
C ARG A 30 -19.83 -34.54 -35.83
N GLU A 31 -18.93 -35.51 -35.68
CA GLU A 31 -18.11 -35.63 -34.47
C GLU A 31 -17.05 -34.53 -34.37
N SER A 32 -16.41 -34.19 -35.47
CA SER A 32 -15.43 -33.09 -35.54
C SER A 32 -16.08 -31.74 -35.23
N ARG A 33 -17.32 -31.50 -35.74
CA ARG A 33 -18.10 -30.30 -35.38
C ARG A 33 -18.54 -30.30 -33.92
N ALA A 34 -18.99 -31.44 -33.39
CA ALA A 34 -19.40 -31.54 -31.99
C ALA A 34 -18.22 -31.34 -31.01
N ASN A 35 -17.01 -31.79 -31.38
CA ASN A 35 -15.79 -31.57 -30.61
C ASN A 35 -15.34 -30.10 -30.69
N LEU A 36 -15.38 -29.49 -31.88
CA LEU A 36 -15.12 -28.05 -32.07
C LEU A 36 -16.12 -27.19 -31.29
N GLU A 37 -17.41 -27.52 -31.30
CA GLU A 37 -18.44 -26.81 -30.55
C GLU A 37 -18.22 -26.91 -29.03
N ARG A 38 -17.80 -28.08 -28.52
CA ARG A 38 -17.44 -28.24 -27.11
C ARG A 38 -16.22 -27.39 -26.73
N GLU A 39 -15.21 -27.37 -27.59
CA GLU A 39 -13.98 -26.61 -27.35
C GLU A 39 -14.24 -25.10 -27.40
N VAL A 40 -14.97 -24.62 -28.41
CA VAL A 40 -15.42 -23.23 -28.53
C VAL A 40 -16.28 -22.84 -27.34
N LYS A 41 -17.24 -23.68 -26.91
CA LYS A 41 -18.07 -23.42 -25.74
C LYS A 41 -17.26 -23.40 -24.44
N SER A 42 -16.24 -24.23 -24.32
CA SER A 42 -15.31 -24.22 -23.18
C SER A 42 -14.49 -22.93 -23.11
N LEU A 43 -14.02 -22.45 -24.26
CA LEU A 43 -13.28 -21.21 -24.39
C LEU A 43 -14.20 -20.02 -24.09
N ILE A 44 -15.40 -19.99 -24.66
CA ILE A 44 -16.39 -18.94 -24.38
C ILE A 44 -16.73 -18.91 -22.89
N ASN A 45 -16.99 -20.06 -22.26
CA ASN A 45 -17.28 -20.10 -20.82
C ASN A 45 -16.09 -19.64 -19.97
N PHE A 46 -14.87 -19.97 -20.38
CA PHE A 46 -13.65 -19.49 -19.72
C PHE A 46 -13.49 -17.97 -19.86
N TYR A 47 -13.64 -17.43 -21.07
CA TYR A 47 -13.59 -16.00 -21.35
C TYR A 47 -14.70 -15.22 -20.63
N VAL A 48 -15.94 -15.70 -20.70
CA VAL A 48 -17.10 -15.11 -20.01
C VAL A 48 -16.91 -15.16 -18.48
N GLY A 49 -16.40 -16.28 -17.95
CA GLY A 49 -16.08 -16.42 -16.53
C GLY A 49 -15.00 -15.43 -16.08
N ASN A 50 -13.96 -15.23 -16.88
CA ASN A 50 -12.91 -14.25 -16.60
C ASN A 50 -13.44 -12.81 -16.71
N MET A 51 -14.30 -12.52 -17.69
CA MET A 51 -14.95 -11.21 -17.83
C MET A 51 -15.88 -10.89 -16.65
N LYS A 52 -16.59 -11.89 -16.13
CA LYS A 52 -17.39 -11.72 -14.90
C LYS A 52 -16.51 -11.37 -13.70
N LYS A 53 -15.37 -12.06 -13.53
CA LYS A 53 -14.39 -11.73 -12.48
C LYS A 53 -13.81 -10.32 -12.64
N VAL A 54 -13.52 -9.90 -13.88
CA VAL A 54 -13.09 -8.53 -14.19
C VAL A 54 -14.15 -7.52 -13.73
N GLY A 55 -15.42 -7.75 -14.11
CA GLY A 55 -16.53 -6.91 -13.67
C GLY A 55 -16.67 -6.82 -12.15
N ASP A 56 -16.56 -7.94 -11.45
CA ASP A 56 -16.64 -7.98 -9.98
C ASP A 56 -15.48 -7.23 -9.30
N THR A 57 -14.26 -7.32 -9.85
CA THR A 57 -13.09 -6.57 -9.35
C THR A 57 -13.25 -5.08 -9.63
N VAL A 58 -13.65 -4.69 -10.84
CA VAL A 58 -13.91 -3.29 -11.23
C VAL A 58 -14.99 -2.67 -10.35
N ASN A 59 -16.08 -3.39 -10.07
CA ASN A 59 -17.15 -2.91 -9.20
C ASN A 59 -16.66 -2.67 -7.77
N ARG A 60 -15.83 -3.57 -7.21
CA ARG A 60 -15.23 -3.38 -5.89
C ARG A 60 -14.29 -2.18 -5.84
N VAL A 61 -13.47 -1.98 -6.88
CA VAL A 61 -12.66 -0.76 -7.02
C VAL A 61 -13.55 0.48 -7.07
N ARG A 62 -14.62 0.46 -7.88
CA ARG A 62 -15.56 1.58 -8.01
C ARG A 62 -16.12 2.00 -6.64
N MET A 63 -16.49 1.02 -5.81
CA MET A 63 -17.00 1.25 -4.46
C MET A 63 -15.95 1.86 -3.51
N LEU A 64 -14.68 1.46 -3.62
CA LEU A 64 -13.62 1.90 -2.69
C LEU A 64 -12.90 3.18 -3.12
N PHE A 65 -12.70 3.36 -4.42
CA PHE A 65 -11.86 4.43 -4.98
C PHE A 65 -12.65 5.45 -5.82
N GLY A 66 -13.91 5.16 -6.13
CA GLY A 66 -14.80 6.03 -6.90
C GLY A 66 -14.88 5.68 -8.39
N GLU A 67 -15.83 6.30 -9.09
CA GLU A 67 -16.19 5.93 -10.46
C GLU A 67 -15.08 6.10 -11.48
N SER A 68 -14.34 7.20 -11.40
CA SER A 68 -13.26 7.51 -12.36
C SER A 68 -12.18 6.42 -12.39
N VAL A 69 -11.80 5.91 -11.21
CA VAL A 69 -10.78 4.84 -11.09
C VAL A 69 -11.35 3.52 -11.61
N GLY A 70 -12.62 3.24 -11.36
CA GLY A 70 -13.28 2.05 -11.87
C GLY A 70 -13.23 1.97 -13.41
N HIS A 71 -13.55 3.08 -14.10
CA HIS A 71 -13.53 3.13 -15.57
C HIS A 71 -12.12 2.96 -16.13
N GLU A 72 -11.14 3.69 -15.61
CA GLU A 72 -9.75 3.59 -16.08
C GLU A 72 -9.14 2.20 -15.85
N ILE A 73 -9.45 1.55 -14.71
CA ILE A 73 -9.03 0.17 -14.45
C ILE A 73 -9.72 -0.79 -15.42
N ALA A 74 -11.00 -0.58 -15.71
CA ALA A 74 -11.68 -1.36 -16.73
C ALA A 74 -10.98 -1.20 -18.08
N ASP A 75 -10.62 0.01 -18.48
CA ASP A 75 -9.90 0.27 -19.73
C ASP A 75 -8.55 -0.45 -19.77
N ILE A 76 -7.72 -0.35 -18.71
CA ILE A 76 -6.41 -1.04 -18.62
C ILE A 76 -6.57 -2.57 -18.70
N LEU A 77 -7.56 -3.10 -17.99
CA LEU A 77 -7.84 -4.53 -17.99
C LEU A 77 -8.40 -4.99 -19.33
N LEU A 78 -9.23 -4.20 -20.01
CA LEU A 78 -9.82 -4.57 -21.29
C LEU A 78 -8.85 -4.36 -22.46
N SER A 79 -7.95 -3.38 -22.39
CA SER A 79 -6.94 -3.11 -23.42
C SER A 79 -5.77 -4.09 -23.42
N THR A 80 -5.64 -4.91 -22.38
CA THR A 80 -4.58 -5.93 -22.29
C THR A 80 -5.01 -7.22 -22.98
N ASP A 81 -4.68 -7.36 -24.27
CA ASP A 81 -5.07 -8.49 -25.13
C ASP A 81 -4.51 -9.88 -24.74
N ILE A 82 -3.79 -10.00 -23.62
CA ILE A 82 -3.02 -11.21 -23.26
C ILE A 82 -3.37 -11.69 -21.84
N ASP A 83 -3.89 -12.92 -21.75
CA ASP A 83 -4.35 -13.59 -20.52
C ASP A 83 -3.42 -13.52 -19.29
N PRO A 84 -2.08 -13.76 -19.35
CA PRO A 84 -1.24 -13.82 -18.15
C PRO A 84 -1.02 -12.46 -17.46
N TYR A 85 -0.89 -11.37 -18.22
CA TYR A 85 -0.65 -10.04 -17.62
C TYR A 85 -1.93 -9.47 -17.03
N ARG A 86 -3.06 -9.61 -17.73
CA ARG A 86 -4.38 -9.24 -17.22
C ARG A 86 -4.71 -10.00 -15.93
N LEU A 87 -4.49 -11.31 -15.90
CA LEU A 87 -4.70 -12.13 -14.70
C LEU A 87 -3.80 -11.68 -13.53
N ARG A 88 -2.56 -11.28 -13.81
CA ARG A 88 -1.66 -10.73 -12.79
C ARG A 88 -2.22 -9.45 -12.18
N LEU A 89 -2.63 -8.49 -13.01
CA LEU A 89 -3.20 -7.23 -12.54
C LEU A 89 -4.47 -7.45 -11.72
N ILE A 90 -5.35 -8.35 -12.16
CA ILE A 90 -6.57 -8.72 -11.41
C ILE A 90 -6.20 -9.33 -10.06
N SER A 91 -5.24 -10.24 -10.01
CA SER A 91 -4.77 -10.85 -8.76
C SER A 91 -4.20 -9.80 -7.82
N MET A 92 -3.35 -8.89 -8.31
CA MET A 92 -2.78 -7.80 -7.50
C MET A 92 -3.87 -6.87 -6.95
N LEU A 93 -4.87 -6.52 -7.77
CA LEU A 93 -6.01 -5.70 -7.32
C LEU A 93 -6.86 -6.40 -6.27
N ASN A 94 -7.17 -7.68 -6.46
CA ASN A 94 -7.95 -8.44 -5.49
C ASN A 94 -7.19 -8.57 -4.16
N SER A 95 -5.87 -8.85 -4.21
CA SER A 95 -5.01 -8.87 -3.03
C SER A 95 -4.94 -7.51 -2.34
N LEU A 96 -4.82 -6.41 -3.10
CA LEU A 96 -4.83 -5.04 -2.59
C LEU A 96 -6.13 -4.74 -1.84
N ILE A 97 -7.28 -5.04 -2.48
CA ILE A 97 -8.60 -4.82 -1.89
C ILE A 97 -8.75 -5.61 -0.59
N ARG A 98 -8.36 -6.89 -0.61
CA ARG A 98 -8.42 -7.76 0.58
C ARG A 98 -7.60 -7.18 1.73
N LEU A 99 -6.34 -6.81 1.47
CA LEU A 99 -5.47 -6.19 2.48
C LEU A 99 -6.06 -4.90 3.06
N ILE A 100 -6.61 -4.03 2.20
CA ILE A 100 -7.20 -2.77 2.65
C ILE A 100 -8.43 -3.01 3.51
N VAL A 101 -9.33 -3.90 3.09
CA VAL A 101 -10.57 -4.19 3.83
C VAL A 101 -10.24 -4.80 5.19
N ASP A 102 -9.38 -5.83 5.21
CA ASP A 102 -9.00 -6.54 6.44
C ASP A 102 -8.27 -5.60 7.41
N ALA A 103 -7.27 -4.86 6.92
CA ALA A 103 -6.49 -3.95 7.77
C ALA A 103 -7.33 -2.75 8.24
N LYS A 104 -8.22 -2.20 7.41
CA LYS A 104 -9.10 -1.10 7.82
C LYS A 104 -9.98 -1.52 8.99
N TYR A 105 -10.59 -2.70 8.92
CA TYR A 105 -11.45 -3.21 10.00
C TYR A 105 -10.70 -3.33 11.33
N VAL A 106 -9.49 -3.91 11.31
CA VAL A 106 -8.65 -4.08 12.51
C VAL A 106 -8.11 -2.74 13.02
N VAL A 107 -7.73 -1.84 12.13
CA VAL A 107 -7.17 -0.56 12.51
C VAL A 107 -8.23 0.38 13.05
N ASP A 108 -9.44 0.43 12.47
CA ASP A 108 -10.52 1.30 12.95
C ASP A 108 -11.06 0.80 14.30
N THR A 109 -11.19 -0.52 14.49
CA THR A 109 -11.57 -1.09 15.81
C THR A 109 -10.55 -0.79 16.90
N VAL A 110 -9.25 -0.78 16.60
CA VAL A 110 -8.22 -0.39 17.58
C VAL A 110 -8.15 1.13 17.74
N SER A 111 -8.30 1.89 16.65
CA SER A 111 -8.22 3.36 16.67
C SER A 111 -9.42 3.98 17.36
N ASP A 112 -10.62 3.40 17.29
CA ASP A 112 -11.82 3.93 17.99
C ASP A 112 -11.72 3.75 19.52
N VAL A 113 -11.01 2.72 19.98
CA VAL A 113 -10.72 2.54 21.42
C VAL A 113 -9.69 3.56 21.93
N ASP A 114 -8.76 3.99 21.07
CA ASP A 114 -7.71 4.98 21.40
C ASP A 114 -8.10 6.44 21.08
N ALA A 115 -9.01 6.68 20.13
CA ALA A 115 -9.40 8.03 19.69
C ALA A 115 -10.44 8.68 20.61
N GLU A 116 -11.27 7.89 21.31
CA GLU A 116 -12.15 8.42 22.35
C GLU A 116 -11.40 8.74 23.65
N ARG A 117 -10.15 8.29 23.82
CA ARG A 117 -9.45 8.40 25.11
C ARG A 117 -7.99 8.79 24.92
N VAL A 118 -7.74 10.08 25.15
CA VAL A 118 -6.45 10.63 25.58
C VAL A 118 -5.54 11.06 24.43
N GLY A 119 -5.76 12.30 23.95
CA GLY A 119 -4.69 13.07 23.33
C GLY A 119 -3.43 13.08 24.22
N VAL A 120 -2.26 12.99 23.60
CA VAL A 120 -0.97 12.85 24.31
C VAL A 120 -0.74 14.04 25.24
N VAL A 121 -0.26 13.78 26.46
CA VAL A 121 0.09 14.81 27.44
C VAL A 121 1.26 15.62 26.90
N GLY A 122 0.98 16.83 26.43
CA GLY A 122 1.93 17.69 25.72
C GLY A 122 2.43 18.89 26.52
N GLY A 123 1.97 19.03 27.77
CA GLY A 123 2.26 20.16 28.65
C GLY A 123 1.31 20.24 29.85
N VAL A 124 1.39 21.35 30.58
CA VAL A 124 0.46 21.72 31.67
C VAL A 124 -0.22 23.02 31.27
N LYS A 125 -1.53 23.09 31.43
CA LYS A 125 -2.31 24.31 31.19
C LYS A 125 -3.26 24.59 32.35
N ARG A 126 -3.80 25.81 32.39
CA ARG A 126 -4.92 26.13 33.29
C ARG A 126 -6.20 25.48 32.78
N MET A 127 -7.01 25.01 33.72
CA MET A 127 -8.30 24.40 33.44
C MET A 127 -9.23 25.45 32.82
N THR A 128 -9.85 25.09 31.71
CA THR A 128 -10.80 25.96 30.99
C THR A 128 -12.21 25.37 30.98
N LYS A 129 -12.33 24.04 31.07
CA LYS A 129 -13.61 23.34 31.05
C LYS A 129 -13.70 22.36 32.22
N ALA A 130 -14.90 22.19 32.78
CA ALA A 130 -15.15 21.24 33.87
C ALA A 130 -14.83 19.79 33.48
N SER A 131 -14.94 19.42 32.20
CA SER A 131 -14.57 18.09 31.71
C SER A 131 -13.08 17.76 31.89
N GLU A 132 -12.21 18.77 32.05
CA GLU A 132 -10.76 18.64 32.21
C GLU A 132 -10.36 18.30 33.67
N LEU A 133 -11.31 18.28 34.62
CA LEU A 133 -11.06 17.87 36.01
C LEU A 133 -10.45 16.47 36.12
N ARG A 134 -10.78 15.57 35.19
CA ARG A 134 -10.21 14.21 35.12
C ARG A 134 -8.70 14.23 34.84
N ASP A 135 -8.21 15.31 34.26
CA ASP A 135 -6.81 15.51 33.85
C ASP A 135 -6.01 16.38 34.81
N MET A 136 -6.54 16.64 36.01
CA MET A 136 -5.83 17.39 37.05
C MET A 136 -4.47 16.79 37.35
N MET A 137 -3.51 17.68 37.56
CA MET A 137 -2.18 17.29 38.03
C MET A 137 -2.26 16.58 39.39
N PRO A 138 -1.31 15.69 39.73
CA PRO A 138 -1.31 14.99 41.02
C PRO A 138 -1.34 15.94 42.22
N SER A 139 -0.64 17.07 42.15
CA SER A 139 -0.64 18.11 43.17
C SER A 139 -2.04 18.73 43.39
N GLU A 140 -2.79 18.99 42.31
CA GLU A 140 -4.14 19.55 42.42
C GLU A 140 -5.13 18.52 42.97
N ARG A 141 -4.96 17.24 42.64
CA ARG A 141 -5.78 16.16 43.23
C ARG A 141 -5.53 16.00 44.72
N LEU A 142 -4.28 16.18 45.17
CA LEU A 142 -3.95 16.18 46.59
C LEU A 142 -4.60 17.37 47.31
N LEU A 143 -4.57 18.57 46.72
CA LEU A 143 -5.27 19.74 47.26
C LEU A 143 -6.78 19.49 47.36
N MET A 144 -7.38 18.89 46.33
CA MET A 144 -8.80 18.53 46.34
C MET A 144 -9.15 17.55 47.48
N LYS A 145 -8.25 16.62 47.82
CA LYS A 145 -8.49 15.61 48.86
C LYS A 145 -8.23 16.13 50.27
N PHE A 146 -7.12 16.84 50.48
CA PHE A 146 -6.61 17.20 51.81
C PHE A 146 -6.83 18.67 52.20
N ALA A 147 -7.02 19.57 51.23
CA ALA A 147 -7.15 21.01 51.46
C ALA A 147 -8.29 21.61 50.60
N LYS A 148 -9.51 21.11 50.79
CA LYS A 148 -10.71 21.49 50.02
C LYS A 148 -10.94 23.01 49.91
N PRO A 149 -10.77 23.83 50.97
CA PRO A 149 -10.96 25.28 50.85
C PRO A 149 -9.95 25.95 49.89
N VAL A 150 -8.68 25.52 49.95
CA VAL A 150 -7.62 26.03 49.07
C VAL A 150 -7.87 25.61 47.63
N PHE A 151 -8.31 24.36 47.43
CA PHE A 151 -8.70 23.87 46.12
C PHE A 151 -9.90 24.64 45.56
N ALA A 152 -10.94 24.88 46.35
CA ALA A 152 -12.13 25.64 45.95
C ALA A 152 -11.78 27.07 45.54
N TYR A 153 -10.91 27.73 46.31
CA TYR A 153 -10.39 29.06 45.95
C TYR A 153 -9.66 29.05 44.61
N LYS A 154 -8.77 28.08 44.40
CA LYS A 154 -8.01 27.93 43.16
C LYS A 154 -8.88 27.58 41.95
N LEU A 155 -9.94 26.80 42.18
CA LEU A 155 -10.97 26.45 41.19
C LEU A 155 -11.79 27.69 40.79
N ALA A 156 -12.24 28.47 41.76
CA ALA A 156 -12.98 29.71 41.53
C ALA A 156 -12.16 30.75 40.75
N MET A 157 -10.85 30.82 41.02
CA MET A 157 -9.90 31.69 40.32
C MET A 157 -9.46 31.14 38.94
N GLY A 158 -9.96 29.98 38.50
CA GLY A 158 -9.56 29.36 37.23
C GLY A 158 -8.08 28.97 37.15
N ASN A 159 -7.42 28.79 38.31
CA ASN A 159 -5.98 28.57 38.41
C ASN A 159 -5.62 27.09 38.65
N VAL A 160 -6.57 26.17 38.48
CA VAL A 160 -6.33 24.72 38.58
C VAL A 160 -5.52 24.25 37.38
N LEU A 161 -4.43 23.52 37.62
CA LEU A 161 -3.57 23.00 36.59
C LEU A 161 -4.01 21.61 36.12
N VAL A 162 -4.21 21.47 34.82
CA VAL A 162 -4.57 20.22 34.16
C VAL A 162 -3.53 19.87 33.11
N ARG A 163 -3.39 18.58 32.83
CA ARG A 163 -2.55 18.10 31.73
C ARG A 163 -3.12 18.58 30.41
N GLU A 164 -2.30 19.23 29.60
CA GLU A 164 -2.67 19.61 28.24
C GLU A 164 -2.67 18.36 27.35
N ARG A 165 -3.84 17.98 26.84
CA ARG A 165 -3.97 16.92 25.82
C ARG A 165 -3.86 17.58 24.45
N LYS A 166 -2.78 17.28 23.72
CA LYS A 166 -2.66 17.70 22.32
C LYS A 166 -3.44 16.72 21.44
N ALA A 167 -4.25 17.25 20.53
CA ALA A 167 -4.87 16.46 19.47
C ALA A 167 -3.76 15.72 18.71
N VAL A 168 -3.94 14.42 18.49
CA VAL A 168 -3.01 13.61 17.71
C VAL A 168 -2.95 14.24 16.31
N ARG A 169 -1.89 14.98 16.02
CA ARG A 169 -1.65 15.50 14.68
C ARG A 169 -1.59 14.29 13.76
N LYS A 170 -2.49 14.25 12.77
CA LYS A 170 -2.47 13.22 11.74
C LYS A 170 -1.04 13.09 11.19
N PRO A 171 -0.53 11.87 10.99
CA PRO A 171 0.86 11.69 10.59
C PRO A 171 1.09 12.34 9.22
N LYS A 172 2.23 13.05 9.10
CA LYS A 172 2.73 13.59 7.83
C LYS A 172 3.82 12.65 7.34
N ILE A 173 3.57 11.91 6.26
CA ILE A 173 4.44 10.83 5.80
C ILE A 173 4.83 11.11 4.35
N TYR A 174 6.13 11.10 4.10
CA TYR A 174 6.71 11.05 2.76
C TYR A 174 7.15 9.61 2.54
N MET A 175 6.55 8.91 1.58
CA MET A 175 6.78 7.49 1.34
C MET A 175 7.48 7.28 -0.01
N LEU A 176 8.60 6.59 0.01
CA LEU A 176 9.30 6.07 -1.16
C LEU A 176 8.96 4.59 -1.31
N ILE A 177 8.38 4.20 -2.45
CA ILE A 177 8.00 2.81 -2.73
C ILE A 177 8.83 2.28 -3.89
N ASP A 178 9.60 1.25 -3.61
CA ASP A 178 10.37 0.52 -4.61
C ASP A 178 9.44 -0.23 -5.56
N LYS A 179 9.72 -0.07 -6.84
CA LYS A 179 8.95 -0.56 -7.98
C LYS A 179 9.77 -1.47 -8.88
N SER A 180 10.94 -1.90 -8.43
CA SER A 180 11.82 -2.82 -9.11
C SER A 180 11.15 -4.17 -9.39
N GLY A 181 11.74 -4.95 -10.30
CA GLY A 181 11.19 -6.26 -10.71
C GLY A 181 11.01 -7.24 -9.55
N SER A 182 11.92 -7.22 -8.58
CA SER A 182 11.91 -8.08 -7.39
C SER A 182 10.70 -7.81 -6.49
N MET A 183 10.22 -6.56 -6.44
CA MET A 183 9.05 -6.15 -5.68
C MET A 183 7.72 -6.71 -6.22
N PHE A 184 7.69 -7.24 -7.45
CA PHE A 184 6.49 -7.88 -8.01
C PHE A 184 6.29 -9.34 -7.56
N TYR A 185 7.30 -9.94 -6.92
CA TYR A 185 7.22 -11.30 -6.41
C TYR A 185 6.74 -11.34 -4.95
N THR A 186 6.48 -12.56 -4.46
CA THR A 186 6.16 -12.79 -3.05
C THR A 186 7.45 -12.86 -2.23
N VAL A 187 7.37 -12.79 -0.90
CA VAL A 187 8.58 -12.85 -0.05
C VAL A 187 9.29 -14.21 -0.15
N ASN A 188 8.53 -15.31 -0.24
CA ASN A 188 9.09 -16.66 -0.17
C ASN A 188 9.34 -17.30 -1.55
N VAL A 189 8.85 -16.69 -2.64
CA VAL A 189 8.94 -17.28 -3.98
C VAL A 189 9.23 -16.19 -5.00
N ASN A 190 10.34 -16.31 -5.72
CA ASN A 190 10.70 -15.47 -6.88
C ASN A 190 9.83 -15.76 -8.12
N ILE A 191 8.62 -16.28 -7.90
CA ILE A 191 7.65 -16.65 -8.93
C ILE A 191 6.33 -15.99 -8.57
N PHE A 192 5.68 -15.42 -9.58
CA PHE A 192 4.33 -14.92 -9.42
C PHE A 192 3.34 -16.07 -9.20
N GLU A 193 2.79 -16.16 -7.99
CA GLU A 193 1.71 -17.10 -7.66
C GLU A 193 0.36 -16.36 -7.66
N VAL A 194 -0.59 -16.85 -8.46
CA VAL A 194 -1.93 -16.27 -8.54
C VAL A 194 -2.62 -16.44 -7.18
N GLY A 195 -3.04 -15.33 -6.58
CA GLY A 195 -3.66 -15.31 -5.24
C GLY A 195 -2.69 -15.02 -4.09
N ALA A 196 -1.39 -15.00 -4.34
CA ALA A 196 -0.41 -14.55 -3.36
C ALA A 196 -0.29 -13.02 -3.36
N ILE A 197 0.20 -12.48 -2.24
CA ILE A 197 0.40 -11.03 -2.08
C ILE A 197 1.83 -10.71 -2.53
N SER A 198 1.98 -9.81 -3.49
CA SER A 198 3.30 -9.30 -3.89
C SER A 198 3.79 -8.21 -2.93
N LYS A 199 5.11 -8.03 -2.84
CA LYS A 199 5.74 -7.01 -1.98
C LYS A 199 5.25 -5.59 -2.34
N ILE A 200 5.16 -5.27 -3.63
CA ILE A 200 4.66 -3.98 -4.11
C ILE A 200 3.16 -3.78 -3.83
N THR A 201 2.34 -4.84 -3.94
CA THR A 201 0.92 -4.77 -3.58
C THR A 201 0.76 -4.46 -2.09
N TRP A 202 1.55 -5.10 -1.23
CA TRP A 202 1.54 -4.84 0.20
C TRP A 202 1.98 -3.41 0.53
N ALA A 203 3.07 -2.93 -0.08
CA ALA A 203 3.57 -1.56 0.10
C ALA A 203 2.53 -0.52 -0.35
N THR A 204 1.85 -0.78 -1.47
CA THR A 204 0.78 0.09 -1.99
C THR A 204 -0.44 0.06 -1.08
N ALA A 205 -0.81 -1.09 -0.51
CA ALA A 205 -1.90 -1.18 0.47
C ALA A 205 -1.63 -0.27 1.67
N LEU A 206 -0.40 -0.28 2.20
CA LEU A 206 0.02 0.59 3.30
C LEU A 206 -0.18 2.07 2.94
N ALA A 207 0.30 2.49 1.76
CA ALA A 207 0.15 3.87 1.29
C ALA A 207 -1.32 4.27 1.15
N VAL A 208 -2.14 3.42 0.55
CA VAL A 208 -3.57 3.67 0.33
C VAL A 208 -4.32 3.79 1.65
N ILE A 209 -4.07 2.90 2.62
CA ILE A 209 -4.69 2.95 3.95
C ILE A 209 -4.34 4.27 4.65
N LEU A 210 -3.07 4.69 4.60
CA LEU A 210 -2.63 5.96 5.19
C LEU A 210 -3.28 7.17 4.51
N ALA A 211 -3.44 7.13 3.18
CA ALA A 211 -4.16 8.16 2.43
C ALA A 211 -5.65 8.22 2.82
N MET A 212 -6.29 7.05 3.02
CA MET A 212 -7.70 6.97 3.44
C MET A 212 -7.94 7.50 4.86
N LYS A 213 -6.97 7.36 5.77
CA LYS A 213 -7.03 7.95 7.13
C LYS A 213 -6.93 9.48 7.14
N GLY A 214 -6.67 10.10 5.99
CA GLY A 214 -6.65 11.55 5.80
C GLY A 214 -5.47 12.24 6.47
N GLY A 215 -4.35 11.53 6.67
CA GLY A 215 -3.06 12.13 6.97
C GLY A 215 -2.46 12.81 5.73
N ASN A 216 -1.47 13.68 5.92
CA ASN A 216 -0.78 14.27 4.78
C ASN A 216 0.23 13.25 4.27
N LEU A 217 -0.12 12.55 3.20
CA LEU A 217 0.71 11.56 2.55
C LEU A 217 1.25 12.12 1.23
N ALA A 218 2.56 12.04 1.05
CA ALA A 218 3.23 12.20 -0.23
C ALA A 218 3.89 10.87 -0.57
N VAL A 219 3.52 10.25 -1.67
CA VAL A 219 4.06 8.97 -2.14
C VAL A 219 4.85 9.19 -3.41
N ARG A 220 5.96 8.51 -3.55
CA ARG A 220 6.75 8.51 -4.77
C ARG A 220 7.26 7.10 -5.02
N PHE A 221 7.02 6.62 -6.22
CA PHE A 221 7.59 5.35 -6.67
C PHE A 221 9.00 5.58 -7.18
N PHE A 222 9.83 4.55 -7.13
CA PHE A 222 11.17 4.58 -7.74
C PHE A 222 11.57 3.18 -8.22
N ASP A 223 12.40 3.14 -9.25
CA ASP A 223 13.15 1.96 -9.71
C ASP A 223 14.59 2.43 -10.01
N GLN A 224 15.05 2.37 -11.26
CA GLN A 224 16.23 3.14 -11.69
C GLN A 224 15.93 4.64 -11.82
N GLN A 225 14.66 5.00 -12.02
CA GLN A 225 14.20 6.37 -12.15
C GLN A 225 13.30 6.74 -10.97
N VAL A 226 13.23 8.04 -10.69
CA VAL A 226 12.39 8.58 -9.64
C VAL A 226 11.11 9.16 -10.25
N TYR A 227 9.95 8.64 -9.85
CA TYR A 227 8.66 9.06 -10.40
C TYR A 227 8.12 10.34 -9.74
N PRO A 228 7.11 11.01 -10.33
CA PRO A 228 6.47 12.17 -9.72
C PRO A 228 5.83 11.87 -8.35
N ILE A 229 5.73 12.90 -7.51
CA ILE A 229 5.06 12.80 -6.20
C ILE A 229 3.55 12.70 -6.40
N LEU A 230 2.94 11.73 -5.73
CA LEU A 230 1.52 11.44 -5.71
C LEU A 230 0.96 11.69 -4.31
N THR A 231 -0.13 12.43 -4.20
CA THR A 231 -0.81 12.68 -2.91
C THR A 231 -2.18 12.04 -2.84
N ASN A 232 -2.74 11.65 -4.00
CA ASN A 232 -4.09 11.10 -4.11
C ASN A 232 -4.05 9.57 -4.18
N LYS A 233 -4.90 8.92 -3.37
CA LYS A 233 -5.10 7.45 -3.40
C LYS A 233 -5.39 6.91 -4.80
N LYS A 234 -6.12 7.67 -5.63
CA LYS A 234 -6.45 7.27 -7.01
C LYS A 234 -5.19 7.14 -7.86
N ASP A 235 -4.33 8.15 -7.82
CA ASP A 235 -3.09 8.18 -8.61
C ASP A 235 -2.07 7.15 -8.10
N ILE A 236 -2.05 6.87 -6.79
CA ILE A 236 -1.22 5.81 -6.20
C ILE A 236 -1.64 4.43 -6.75
N VAL A 237 -2.93 4.12 -6.76
CA VAL A 237 -3.43 2.86 -7.32
C VAL A 237 -3.21 2.81 -8.84
N ARG A 238 -3.39 3.92 -9.56
CA ARG A 238 -3.10 4.00 -10.99
C ARG A 238 -1.63 3.70 -11.27
N MET A 239 -0.72 4.28 -10.49
CA MET A 239 0.72 4.07 -10.64
C MET A 239 1.13 2.63 -10.38
N LEU A 240 0.44 1.89 -9.50
CA LEU A 240 0.66 0.45 -9.32
C LEU A 240 0.29 -0.36 -10.58
N LEU A 241 -0.72 0.06 -11.34
CA LEU A 241 -1.27 -0.69 -12.47
C LEU A 241 -0.63 -0.34 -13.81
N SER A 242 -0.05 0.85 -13.94
CA SER A 242 0.58 1.32 -15.18
C SER A 242 1.91 0.63 -15.51
N LEU A 243 2.23 -0.52 -14.89
CA LEU A 243 3.63 -0.93 -14.73
C LEU A 243 4.09 -2.05 -15.65
N ILE A 244 5.10 -1.69 -16.46
CA ILE A 244 6.16 -2.57 -16.91
C ILE A 244 7.32 -2.41 -15.90
N PRO A 245 7.85 -3.48 -15.31
CA PRO A 245 9.04 -3.40 -14.48
C PRO A 245 10.24 -3.05 -15.37
N LEU A 246 10.76 -1.84 -15.19
CA LEU A 246 12.06 -1.43 -15.72
C LEU A 246 13.05 -1.92 -14.65
N GLY A 247 13.78 -2.99 -14.92
CA GLY A 247 14.63 -3.64 -13.91
C GLY A 247 15.65 -2.70 -13.28
N GLY A 248 16.14 -3.05 -12.08
CA GLY A 248 17.11 -2.27 -11.30
C GLY A 248 16.46 -1.39 -10.22
N THR A 249 17.30 -0.97 -9.27
CA THR A 249 16.89 -0.21 -8.08
C THR A 249 17.97 0.82 -7.77
N ASP A 250 17.59 2.09 -7.59
CA ASP A 250 18.47 3.15 -7.11
C ASP A 250 17.82 3.86 -5.91
N ILE A 251 18.05 3.28 -4.72
CA ILE A 251 17.53 3.80 -3.46
C ILE A 251 18.18 5.15 -3.15
N THR A 252 19.46 5.28 -3.48
CA THR A 252 20.25 6.48 -3.21
C THR A 252 19.65 7.70 -3.90
N ASN A 253 19.34 7.58 -5.19
CA ASN A 253 18.73 8.67 -5.97
C ASN A 253 17.30 8.97 -5.50
N ALA A 254 16.52 7.95 -5.15
CA ALA A 254 15.18 8.15 -4.57
C ALA A 254 15.23 8.99 -3.28
N VAL A 255 16.18 8.71 -2.37
CA VAL A 255 16.37 9.48 -1.14
C VAL A 255 16.87 10.90 -1.44
N ARG A 256 17.82 11.07 -2.38
CA ARG A 256 18.29 12.40 -2.80
C ARG A 256 17.15 13.25 -3.36
N ALA A 257 16.29 12.68 -4.18
CA ALA A 257 15.13 13.37 -4.74
C ALA A 257 14.13 13.78 -3.63
N ALA A 258 13.89 12.94 -2.62
CA ALA A 258 13.06 13.32 -1.48
C ALA A 258 13.67 14.48 -0.67
N ILE A 259 14.99 14.47 -0.46
CA ILE A 259 15.72 15.58 0.19
C ILE A 259 15.57 16.87 -0.62
N GLN A 260 15.73 16.79 -1.94
CA GLN A 260 15.58 17.94 -2.82
C GLN A 260 14.17 18.52 -2.75
N ASP A 261 13.12 17.69 -2.77
CA ASP A 261 11.75 18.18 -2.62
C ASP A 261 11.54 18.91 -1.28
N ALA A 262 12.17 18.44 -0.20
CA ALA A 262 12.09 19.07 1.11
C ALA A 262 12.94 20.35 1.21
N ALA A 263 13.94 20.50 0.33
CA ALA A 263 14.63 21.77 0.12
C ALA A 263 13.73 22.77 -0.60
N ASP A 264 13.08 22.34 -1.69
CA ASP A 264 12.21 23.18 -2.52
C ASP A 264 10.88 23.53 -1.83
N LYS A 265 10.32 22.60 -1.06
CA LYS A 265 9.07 22.75 -0.31
C LYS A 265 9.33 22.55 1.18
N ALA A 266 9.57 23.65 1.89
CA ALA A 266 9.83 23.65 3.34
C ALA A 266 8.74 22.93 4.16
N SER A 267 7.49 22.84 3.67
CA SER A 267 6.41 22.09 4.32
C SER A 267 6.71 20.60 4.50
N LEU A 268 7.55 20.01 3.62
CA LEU A 268 7.89 18.59 3.63
C LEU A 268 8.94 18.23 4.71
N ARG A 269 9.70 19.20 5.23
CA ARG A 269 10.70 18.96 6.30
C ARG A 269 10.10 18.39 7.58
N ASN A 270 8.83 18.72 7.85
CA ASN A 270 8.08 18.22 9.00
C ASN A 270 7.52 16.79 8.80
N TYR A 271 7.77 16.15 7.66
CA TYR A 271 7.30 14.80 7.35
C TYR A 271 8.25 13.76 7.91
N LYS A 272 7.73 12.55 8.15
CA LYS A 272 8.53 11.35 8.35
C LYS A 272 8.82 10.74 6.99
N LEU A 273 10.09 10.49 6.68
CA LEU A 273 10.48 9.75 5.48
C LEU A 273 10.39 8.25 5.76
N VAL A 274 9.61 7.54 4.96
CA VAL A 274 9.43 6.08 5.02
C VAL A 274 9.86 5.50 3.68
N ILE A 275 10.82 4.59 3.70
CA ILE A 275 11.34 3.93 2.50
C ILE A 275 10.87 2.48 2.54
N ILE A 276 10.29 1.99 1.44
CA ILE A 276 9.82 0.61 1.33
C ILE A 276 10.52 -0.03 0.14
N THR A 277 11.31 -1.07 0.41
CA THR A 277 12.12 -1.80 -0.58
C THR A 277 12.37 -3.22 -0.07
N ASP A 278 12.79 -4.12 -0.93
CA ASP A 278 13.35 -5.41 -0.52
C ASP A 278 14.87 -5.34 -0.29
N GLY A 279 15.52 -4.22 -0.60
CA GLY A 279 16.91 -3.98 -0.27
C GLY A 279 17.92 -4.53 -1.28
N GLU A 280 17.48 -4.93 -2.49
CA GLU A 280 18.34 -5.49 -3.55
C GLU A 280 19.29 -4.48 -4.24
N ASP A 281 19.40 -3.24 -3.74
CA ASP A 281 20.37 -2.26 -4.24
C ASP A 281 21.74 -2.48 -3.60
N ASP A 282 22.72 -2.88 -4.44
CA ASP A 282 24.10 -3.12 -4.03
C ASP A 282 24.91 -1.82 -3.77
N ASN A 283 24.47 -0.67 -4.30
CA ASN A 283 25.24 0.58 -4.33
C ASN A 283 24.58 1.69 -3.50
N VAL A 284 24.09 1.33 -2.32
CA VAL A 284 23.47 2.27 -1.38
C VAL A 284 24.51 3.15 -0.70
N ASP A 285 24.42 4.48 -0.90
CA ASP A 285 25.30 5.45 -0.25
C ASP A 285 24.78 5.77 1.18
N PRO A 286 25.53 5.46 2.25
CA PRO A 286 25.08 5.73 3.62
C PRO A 286 24.95 7.24 3.92
N SER A 287 25.68 8.09 3.21
CA SER A 287 25.72 9.54 3.48
C SER A 287 24.36 10.20 3.19
N VAL A 288 23.57 9.66 2.26
CA VAL A 288 22.26 10.22 1.93
C VAL A 288 21.25 10.05 3.06
N PHE A 289 21.35 8.97 3.85
CA PHE A 289 20.47 8.77 5.00
C PHE A 289 20.81 9.70 6.16
N ASN A 290 22.10 9.97 6.38
CA ASN A 290 22.53 10.96 7.37
C ASN A 290 22.00 12.35 7.01
N LYS A 291 22.07 12.72 5.72
CA LYS A 291 21.47 13.97 5.23
C LYS A 291 19.93 13.96 5.33
N ALA A 292 19.27 12.85 5.05
CA ALA A 292 17.83 12.74 5.21
C ALA A 292 17.38 12.95 6.66
N LYS A 293 18.14 12.44 7.64
CA LYS A 293 17.84 12.61 9.08
C LYS A 293 17.94 14.07 9.56
N THR A 294 18.73 14.92 8.90
CA THR A 294 18.81 16.35 9.25
C THR A 294 17.69 17.16 8.62
N VAL A 295 17.09 16.67 7.52
CA VAL A 295 16.05 17.37 6.75
C VAL A 295 14.63 16.98 7.18
N PHE A 296 14.40 15.69 7.43
CA PHE A 296 13.10 15.15 7.81
C PHE A 296 12.98 14.97 9.32
N ARG A 297 11.74 14.94 9.83
CA ARG A 297 11.46 14.72 11.25
C ARG A 297 12.00 13.38 11.76
N SER A 298 11.91 12.35 10.93
CA SER A 298 12.44 11.01 11.19
C SER A 298 12.57 10.26 9.88
N VAL A 299 13.55 9.36 9.79
CA VAL A 299 13.75 8.49 8.64
C VAL A 299 13.61 7.04 9.10
N LYS A 300 12.78 6.27 8.40
CA LYS A 300 12.50 4.87 8.69
C LYS A 300 12.52 4.08 7.38
N ALA A 301 13.09 2.88 7.40
CA ALA A 301 13.03 1.97 6.27
C ALA A 301 12.20 0.72 6.62
N ILE A 302 11.51 0.18 5.63
CA ILE A 302 10.75 -1.06 5.71
C ILE A 302 11.37 -1.99 4.67
N LEU A 303 12.01 -3.04 5.17
CA LEU A 303 12.63 -4.06 4.35
C LEU A 303 11.65 -5.23 4.20
N VAL A 304 11.22 -5.49 2.97
CA VAL A 304 10.19 -6.48 2.66
C VAL A 304 10.84 -7.71 2.04
N GLY A 305 10.98 -8.77 2.83
CA GLY A 305 11.51 -10.05 2.37
C GLY A 305 13.01 -10.09 2.04
N GLY A 306 13.73 -9.00 2.27
CA GLY A 306 15.18 -8.94 2.08
C GLY A 306 15.88 -8.14 3.17
N GLU A 307 17.18 -7.99 3.03
CA GLU A 307 18.07 -7.37 4.02
C GLU A 307 19.06 -6.45 3.32
N ASN A 308 19.41 -5.35 3.97
CA ASN A 308 20.44 -4.45 3.46
C ASN A 308 21.19 -3.82 4.64
N SER A 309 22.44 -4.26 4.83
CA SER A 309 23.26 -3.88 5.98
C SER A 309 23.51 -2.37 6.06
N VAL A 310 23.61 -1.70 4.91
CA VAL A 310 23.81 -0.24 4.86
C VAL A 310 22.58 0.48 5.39
N ILE A 311 21.38 0.08 4.95
CA ILE A 311 20.11 0.68 5.39
C ILE A 311 19.85 0.40 6.87
N GLU A 312 20.13 -0.82 7.32
CA GLU A 312 19.97 -1.26 8.71
C GLU A 312 20.87 -0.49 9.68
N ASN A 313 22.13 -0.28 9.31
CA ASN A 313 23.05 0.51 10.12
C ASN A 313 22.73 2.01 10.08
N SER A 314 22.14 2.48 8.97
CA SER A 314 21.93 3.91 8.75
C SER A 314 20.56 4.41 9.20
N THR A 315 19.54 3.58 9.42
CA THR A 315 18.17 4.03 9.72
C THR A 315 17.42 3.11 10.68
N ASP A 316 16.32 3.58 11.28
CA ASP A 316 15.42 2.70 12.03
C ASP A 316 14.66 1.81 11.02
N THR A 317 14.87 0.49 11.10
CA THR A 317 14.36 -0.46 10.11
C THR A 317 13.28 -1.38 10.68
N ILE A 318 12.22 -1.61 9.90
CA ILE A 318 11.23 -2.64 10.17
C ILE A 318 11.36 -3.74 9.11
N LYS A 319 11.72 -4.95 9.53
CA LYS A 319 11.78 -6.13 8.65
C LYS A 319 10.40 -6.80 8.57
N ILE A 320 9.96 -7.12 7.36
CA ILE A 320 8.71 -7.82 7.09
C ILE A 320 9.01 -9.10 6.33
N GLN A 321 8.77 -10.24 6.96
CA GLN A 321 8.96 -11.57 6.36
C GLN A 321 7.63 -12.17 5.87
N GLU A 322 6.50 -11.74 6.44
CA GLU A 322 5.17 -12.24 6.06
C GLU A 322 4.29 -11.10 5.57
N LEU A 323 3.72 -11.27 4.38
CA LEU A 323 2.83 -10.29 3.75
C LEU A 323 1.38 -10.55 4.17
N SER A 324 0.98 -9.98 5.30
CA SER A 324 -0.37 -10.13 5.87
C SER A 324 -1.03 -8.80 6.26
N SER A 325 -2.34 -8.80 6.49
CA SER A 325 -3.06 -7.64 7.05
C SER A 325 -2.60 -7.29 8.48
N GLU A 326 -2.16 -8.29 9.24
CA GLU A 326 -1.58 -8.10 10.58
C GLU A 326 -0.24 -7.37 10.52
N SER A 327 0.63 -7.76 9.59
CA SER A 327 1.92 -7.07 9.36
C SER A 327 1.71 -5.60 8.94
N LEU A 328 0.71 -5.31 8.09
CA LEU A 328 0.32 -3.94 7.75
C LEU A 328 -0.11 -3.15 8.99
N THR A 329 -0.98 -3.73 9.80
CA THR A 329 -1.49 -3.10 11.03
C THR A 329 -0.35 -2.82 12.01
N HIS A 330 0.57 -3.76 12.16
CA HIS A 330 1.76 -3.60 12.99
C HIS A 330 2.63 -2.42 12.53
N VAL A 331 2.84 -2.30 11.22
CA VAL A 331 3.63 -1.24 10.61
C VAL A 331 2.95 0.12 10.74
N ILE A 332 1.64 0.21 10.50
CA ILE A 332 0.86 1.45 10.67
C ILE A 332 0.99 1.99 12.11
N LYS A 333 1.06 1.13 13.11
CA LYS A 333 1.23 1.53 14.53
C LYS A 333 2.65 2.03 14.85
N LYS A 334 3.67 1.60 14.08
CA LYS A 334 5.09 1.90 14.33
C LYS A 334 5.66 3.07 13.51
N ILE A 335 4.88 3.60 12.56
CA ILE A 335 5.23 4.74 11.70
C ILE A 335 4.55 6.00 12.21
#